data_AF-A0A4U5JUL1-F1
#
_entry.id   AF-A0A4U5JUL1-F1
#
_cell.length_a   1.000
_cell.length_b   1.000
_cell.length_c   1.000
_cell.angle_alpha   90.00
_cell.angle_beta   90.00
_cell.angle_gamma   90.00
#
_symmetry.space_group_name_H-M   'P 1'
#
loop_
_entity.id
_entity.type
_entity.pdbx_description
1 polymer ?
#
loop_
_entity_poly.entity_id
_entity_poly.type
_entity_poly.pdbx_seq_one_letter_code
_entity_poly.pdbx_strand_id
1 'polypeptide(L)'
;MSEDEDEMETLRCFWFKFRNPPTHSPLGLGCGITAYDHSDALSIFEEKVQSIYPQLQITEAIEDVDIRSLDAGHVLPNMGLVTNRGIWFPLAF
;
A
#
# COMPACT_ATOMS: atom_id res chain seq x y z
N MET A 1 10.87 -15.18 33.55
CA MET A 1 10.89 -15.58 32.13
C MET A 1 10.01 -14.57 31.44
N SER A 2 10.62 -13.47 31.01
CA SER A 2 9.93 -12.43 30.27
C SER A 2 9.78 -12.98 28.86
N GLU A 3 8.56 -13.35 28.49
CA GLU A 3 8.19 -13.61 27.10
C GLU A 3 8.05 -12.23 26.42
N ASP A 4 9.16 -11.50 26.36
CA ASP A 4 9.34 -10.48 25.34
C ASP A 4 9.73 -11.27 24.09
N GLU A 5 8.74 -11.91 23.48
CA GLU A 5 8.84 -12.34 22.10
C GLU A 5 9.16 -11.07 21.32
N ASP A 6 10.37 -11.03 20.76
CA ASP A 6 10.68 -10.22 19.59
C ASP A 6 9.49 -10.41 18.63
N GLU A 7 8.55 -9.46 18.60
CA GLU A 7 7.55 -9.36 17.54
C GLU A 7 8.38 -9.24 16.27
N MET A 8 8.66 -10.37 15.63
CA MET A 8 9.12 -10.39 14.26
C MET A 8 8.00 -9.72 13.48
N GLU A 9 8.14 -8.42 13.21
CA GLU A 9 7.11 -7.62 12.60
C GLU A 9 6.63 -8.34 11.33
N THR A 10 5.43 -8.91 11.40
CA THR A 10 4.87 -9.63 10.27
C THR A 10 4.40 -8.60 9.26
N LEU A 11 4.68 -8.84 7.98
CA LEU A 11 4.22 -7.95 6.91
C LEU A 11 2.69 -7.88 6.88
N ARG A 12 2.16 -6.66 6.84
CA ARG A 12 0.74 -6.31 6.78
C ARG A 12 0.43 -5.62 5.45
N CYS A 13 -0.82 -5.73 5.02
CA CYS A 13 -1.30 -5.14 3.77
C CYS A 13 -2.08 -3.85 4.05
N PHE A 14 -1.59 -2.75 3.50
CA PHE A 14 -2.17 -1.42 3.60
C PHE A 14 -2.79 -0.99 2.27
N TRP A 15 -3.85 -0.20 2.33
CA TRP A 15 -4.47 0.44 1.19
C TRP A 15 -4.62 1.93 1.41
N PHE A 16 -3.90 2.73 0.62
CA PHE A 16 -3.98 4.18 0.66
C PHE A 16 -4.91 4.70 -0.43
N LYS A 17 -5.79 5.64 -0.07
CA LYS A 17 -6.60 6.42 -1.01
C LYS A 17 -6.11 7.86 -1.06
N PHE A 18 -6.37 8.53 -2.17
CA PHE A 18 -5.79 9.84 -2.44
C PHE A 18 -6.83 10.91 -2.77
N ARG A 19 -6.49 12.16 -2.43
CA ARG A 19 -7.18 13.34 -2.92
C ARG A 19 -6.65 13.70 -4.32
N ASN A 20 -7.56 13.91 -5.27
CA ASN A 20 -7.25 14.38 -6.63
C ASN A 20 -6.07 13.64 -7.29
N PRO A 21 -6.11 12.30 -7.39
CA PRO A 21 -5.05 11.54 -8.04
C PRO A 21 -4.91 11.92 -9.52
N PRO A 22 -3.74 11.67 -10.15
CA PRO A 22 -3.54 11.97 -11.56
C PRO A 22 -4.61 11.32 -12.45
N THR A 23 -5.13 12.08 -13.41
CA THR A 23 -6.18 11.60 -14.33
C THR A 23 -5.68 10.37 -15.11
N HIS A 24 -6.53 9.36 -15.27
CA HIS A 24 -6.22 8.09 -15.95
C HIS A 24 -5.09 7.26 -15.29
N SER A 25 -4.73 7.56 -14.03
CA SER A 25 -3.80 6.73 -13.25
C SER A 25 -4.55 5.66 -12.45
N PRO A 26 -4.01 4.44 -12.31
CA PRO A 26 -4.53 3.44 -11.37
C PRO A 26 -4.48 3.91 -9.91
N LEU A 27 -3.67 4.93 -9.58
CA LEU A 27 -3.72 5.64 -8.29
C LEU A 27 -5.10 6.28 -8.02
N GLY A 28 -5.95 6.43 -9.04
CA GLY A 28 -7.37 6.77 -8.90
C GLY A 28 -8.17 5.77 -8.06
N LEU A 29 -7.74 4.50 -8.03
CA LEU A 29 -8.37 3.43 -7.25
C LEU A 29 -7.74 3.32 -5.85
N GLY A 30 -6.43 3.55 -5.77
CA GLY A 30 -5.66 3.54 -4.53
C GLY A 30 -4.22 3.05 -4.75
N CYS A 31 -3.52 2.81 -3.66
CA CYS A 31 -2.19 2.20 -3.64
C CYS A 31 -2.14 1.12 -2.57
N GLY A 32 -1.81 -0.11 -2.98
CA GLY A 32 -1.60 -1.25 -2.12
C GLY A 32 -0.13 -1.37 -1.72
N ILE A 33 0.14 -1.38 -0.41
CA ILE A 33 1.50 -1.45 0.14
C ILE A 33 1.57 -2.62 1.13
N THR A 34 2.63 -3.40 1.06
CA THR A 34 2.98 -4.37 2.08
C THR A 34 4.12 -3.77 2.90
N ALA A 35 3.91 -3.66 4.21
CA ALA A 35 4.84 -3.01 5.13
C ALA A 35 4.73 -3.63 6.53
N TYR A 36 5.66 -3.32 7.41
CA TYR A 36 5.62 -3.80 8.79
C TYR A 36 4.55 -3.09 9.62
N ASP A 37 4.50 -1.77 9.49
CA ASP A 37 3.54 -0.92 10.18
C ASP A 37 3.11 0.26 9.29
N HIS A 38 2.28 1.15 9.84
CA HIS A 38 1.81 2.34 9.13
C HIS A 38 2.96 3.31 8.79
N SER A 39 3.97 3.42 9.63
CA SER A 39 5.12 4.33 9.42
C SER A 39 5.99 3.83 8.26
N ASP A 40 6.21 2.52 8.19
CA ASP A 40 6.92 1.83 7.13
C ASP A 40 6.15 1.93 5.81
N ALA A 41 4.82 1.76 5.84
CA ALA A 41 3.96 1.95 4.68
C ALA A 41 4.03 3.39 4.13
N LEU A 42 4.01 4.38 5.03
CA LEU A 42 4.16 5.79 4.65
C LEU A 42 5.54 6.06 4.05
N SER A 43 6.61 5.53 4.65
CA SER A 43 7.97 5.69 4.15
C SER A 43 8.14 5.13 2.73
N ILE A 44 7.57 3.94 2.46
CA ILE A 44 7.55 3.35 1.12
C ILE A 44 6.76 4.22 0.14
N PHE A 45 5.61 4.75 0.55
CA PHE A 45 4.81 5.65 -0.27
C PHE A 45 5.58 6.93 -0.64
N GLU A 46 6.21 7.57 0.34
CA GLU A 46 6.97 8.80 0.16
C GLU A 46 8.14 8.58 -0.83
N GLU A 47 8.89 7.49 -0.63
CA GLU A 47 10.05 7.14 -1.45
C GLU A 47 9.65 6.84 -2.92
N LYS A 48 8.60 6.04 -3.12
CA LYS A 48 8.28 5.48 -4.44
C LYS A 48 7.20 6.21 -5.21
N VAL A 49 6.17 6.72 -4.52
CA VAL A 49 5.01 7.34 -5.16
C VAL A 49 5.11 8.85 -5.08
N GLN A 50 5.35 9.39 -3.88
CA GLN A 50 5.36 10.84 -3.70
C GLN A 50 6.58 11.50 -4.34
N SER A 51 7.70 10.80 -4.48
CA SER A 51 8.85 11.26 -5.27
C SER A 51 8.50 11.52 -6.75
N ILE A 52 7.54 10.76 -7.30
CA ILE A 52 7.04 10.92 -8.68
C ILE A 52 5.83 11.88 -8.73
N TYR A 53 4.99 11.86 -7.69
CA TYR A 53 3.79 12.69 -7.57
C TYR A 53 3.80 13.51 -6.26
N PRO A 54 4.61 14.59 -6.17
CA PRO A 54 4.82 15.33 -4.92
C PRO A 54 3.54 15.92 -4.30
N GLN A 55 2.56 16.25 -5.14
CA GLN A 55 1.28 16.82 -4.75
C GLN A 55 0.23 15.79 -4.30
N LEU A 56 0.52 14.49 -4.41
CA LEU A 56 -0.42 13.44 -4.06
C LEU A 56 -0.58 13.36 -2.54
N GLN A 57 -1.81 13.44 -2.06
CA GLN A 57 -2.12 13.44 -0.64
C GLN A 57 -2.95 12.22 -0.26
N ILE A 58 -2.51 11.46 0.74
CA ILE A 58 -3.27 10.36 1.34
C ILE A 58 -4.47 10.96 2.08
N THR A 59 -5.68 10.45 1.81
CA THR A 59 -6.92 10.82 2.51
C THR A 59 -7.42 9.74 3.46
N GLU A 60 -7.03 8.50 3.21
CA GLU A 60 -7.45 7.34 4.00
C GLU A 60 -6.37 6.28 3.89
N ALA A 61 -6.07 5.63 5.02
CA ALA A 61 -5.22 4.47 5.11
C ALA A 61 -6.03 3.34 5.76
N ILE A 62 -6.19 2.23 5.04
CA ILE A 62 -6.86 1.04 5.52
C ILE A 62 -5.78 0.00 5.81
N GLU A 63 -5.73 -0.50 7.03
CA GLU A 63 -4.80 -1.54 7.44
C GLU A 63 -5.44 -2.93 7.34
N ASP A 64 -4.61 -3.98 7.25
CA ASP A 64 -5.01 -5.38 7.16
C ASP A 64 -6.06 -5.66 6.08
N VAL A 65 -5.87 -5.07 4.89
CA VAL A 65 -6.84 -5.19 3.80
C VAL A 65 -6.98 -6.65 3.36
N ASP A 66 -8.22 -7.14 3.34
CA ASP A 66 -8.50 -8.44 2.72
C ASP A 66 -8.46 -8.28 1.20
N ILE A 67 -7.36 -8.74 0.59
CA ILE A 67 -7.17 -8.62 -0.86
C ILE A 67 -8.30 -9.24 -1.67
N ARG A 68 -9.00 -10.25 -1.13
CA ARG A 68 -10.11 -10.92 -1.84
C ARG A 68 -11.34 -10.03 -1.99
N SER A 69 -11.41 -8.94 -1.21
CA SER A 69 -12.48 -7.96 -1.28
C SER A 69 -12.24 -6.86 -2.32
N LEU A 70 -11.05 -6.82 -2.94
CA LEU A 70 -10.67 -5.78 -3.89
C LEU A 70 -11.30 -6.00 -5.27
N ASP A 71 -11.38 -4.92 -6.06
CA ASP A 71 -11.98 -4.91 -7.39
C ASP A 71 -11.34 -5.97 -8.31
N ALA A 72 -12.15 -6.94 -8.76
CA ALA A 72 -11.71 -8.05 -9.59
C ALA A 72 -11.49 -7.70 -11.07
N GLY A 73 -11.98 -6.55 -11.54
CA GLY A 73 -11.80 -6.07 -12.91
C GLY A 73 -10.54 -5.21 -13.11
N HIS A 74 -10.08 -4.54 -12.04
CA HIS A 74 -8.99 -3.56 -12.13
C HIS A 74 -7.87 -3.81 -11.13
N VAL A 75 -8.15 -4.11 -9.86
CA VAL A 75 -7.11 -4.22 -8.84
C VAL A 75 -6.46 -5.59 -8.86
N LEU A 76 -7.25 -6.67 -8.76
CA LEU A 76 -6.72 -8.04 -8.74
C LEU A 76 -5.89 -8.40 -9.99
N PRO A 77 -6.25 -7.98 -11.22
CA PRO A 77 -5.44 -8.28 -12.40
C PRO A 77 -4.13 -7.48 -12.48
N ASN A 78 -4.03 -6.36 -11.77
CA ASN A 78 -2.90 -5.43 -11.84
C ASN A 78 -2.15 -5.29 -10.50
N MET A 79 -2.27 -6.29 -9.63
CA MET A 79 -1.53 -6.38 -8.37
C MET A 79 -0.33 -7.32 -8.48
N GLY A 80 0.68 -7.07 -7.65
CA GLY A 80 1.88 -7.89 -7.46
C GLY A 80 1.79 -8.77 -6.21
N LEU A 81 2.96 -9.20 -5.73
CA LEU A 81 3.06 -10.08 -4.56
C LEU A 81 2.89 -9.29 -3.26
N VAL A 82 1.79 -9.53 -2.55
CA VAL A 82 1.52 -8.95 -1.21
C VAL A 82 2.41 -9.51 -0.12
N THR A 83 3.17 -10.57 -0.39
CA THR A 83 4.11 -11.18 0.55
C THR A 83 5.47 -10.47 0.59
N ASN A 84 5.69 -9.51 -0.31
CA ASN A 84 6.95 -8.78 -0.41
C ASN A 84 6.74 -7.34 0.09
N ARG A 85 7.63 -6.85 0.97
CA ARG A 85 7.61 -5.44 1.39
C ARG A 85 7.75 -4.52 0.18
N GLY A 86 6.85 -3.55 0.05
CA GLY A 86 6.81 -2.64 -1.08
C GLY A 86 5.40 -2.43 -1.63
N ILE A 87 5.31 -1.81 -2.80
CA ILE A 87 4.03 -1.57 -3.48
C ILE A 87 3.63 -2.84 -4.21
N TRP A 88 2.44 -3.35 -3.92
CA TRP A 88 1.82 -4.44 -4.66
C TRP A 88 0.68 -3.96 -5.55
N PHE A 89 0.20 -2.73 -5.40
CA PHE A 89 -0.69 -2.11 -6.39
C PHE A 89 -0.47 -0.61 -6.43
N PRO A 90 -0.39 0.04 -7.61
CA PRO A 90 -0.32 -0.58 -8.93
C PRO A 90 1.03 -1.29 -9.16
N LEU A 91 1.07 -2.34 -10.00
CA LEU A 91 2.30 -3.10 -10.33
C LEU A 91 3.45 -2.27 -10.95
N ALA A 92 3.22 -1.00 -11.28
CA ALA A 92 4.17 -0.14 -11.97
C ALA A 92 5.18 0.60 -11.04
N PHE A 93 5.21 0.28 -9.74
CA PHE A 93 6.03 0.95 -8.71
C PHE A 93 6.95 -0.02 -7.93
#